data_AF-A0A8B6HQA2-F1
#
_entry.id   AF-A0A8B6HQA2-F1
#
_cell.length_a   1.000
_cell.length_b   1.000
_cell.length_c   1.000
_cell.angle_alpha   90.00
_cell.angle_beta   90.00
_cell.angle_gamma   90.00
#
_symmetry.space_group_name_H-M   'P 1'
#
loop_
_entity.id
_entity.type
_entity.pdbx_description
1 polymer ?
#
loop_
_entity_poly.entity_id
_entity_poly.type
_entity_poly.pdbx_seq_one_letter_code
_entity_poly.pdbx_strand_id
1 'polypeptide(L)'
;RSGSFVYDVDLDMTDWSPSSVELRCISQIGSRLKEKDCKFERLDMTIEKAEEMFMDNKYKLQQIPSIASKSESSNHVTVYRAGEHIDISRGPMISTTALLNRFDISAVHRLDTSLSNTMFRVQGIGMPTQLQLHYWTYEQLVNKSKKLNPALMPGTEPQTDTLESTEPSKQQAVN
;
A
#
# COMPACT_ATOMS: atom_id res chain seq x y z
N ARG A 1 3.08 -0.41 15.29
CA ARG A 1 2.52 -0.20 13.92
C ARG A 1 2.48 1.30 13.63
N SER A 2 2.67 1.71 12.38
CA SER A 2 3.02 3.08 11.93
C SER A 2 1.86 4.06 11.76
N GLY A 3 0.60 3.62 11.82
CA GLY A 3 -0.57 4.53 11.85
C GLY A 3 -0.88 5.25 10.53
N SER A 4 -0.17 4.95 9.45
CA SER A 4 -0.42 5.46 8.09
C SER A 4 -0.50 4.32 7.08
N PHE A 5 -1.21 4.52 5.98
CA PHE A 5 -1.02 3.72 4.77
C PHE A 5 0.10 4.34 3.93
N VAL A 6 0.73 3.53 3.08
CA VAL A 6 1.81 3.94 2.17
C VAL A 6 1.47 3.52 0.75
N TYR A 7 1.86 4.32 -0.22
CA TYR A 7 1.89 3.95 -1.63
C TYR A 7 3.15 4.57 -2.26
N ASP A 8 3.96 3.75 -2.91
CA ASP A 8 5.22 4.19 -3.51
C ASP A 8 5.00 4.49 -4.99
N VAL A 9 5.47 5.66 -5.44
CA VAL A 9 5.32 6.16 -6.81
C VAL A 9 6.67 6.62 -7.34
N ASP A 10 6.97 6.26 -8.58
CA ASP A 10 8.11 6.80 -9.33
C ASP A 10 7.59 7.97 -10.16
N LEU A 11 7.90 9.20 -9.72
CA LEU A 11 7.52 10.43 -10.41
C LEU A 11 8.84 11.01 -10.90
N ASP A 12 9.06 11.05 -12.22
CA ASP A 12 10.29 11.54 -12.87
C ASP A 12 10.55 13.04 -12.58
N MET A 13 10.79 13.33 -11.30
CA MET A 13 10.86 14.62 -10.66
C MET A 13 11.94 14.51 -9.58
N THR A 14 13.06 15.19 -9.75
CA THR A 14 14.21 15.02 -8.86
C THR A 14 14.12 15.86 -7.58
N ASP A 15 13.52 17.05 -7.65
CA ASP A 15 13.59 18.05 -6.56
C ASP A 15 12.20 18.50 -6.08
N TRP A 16 11.19 17.67 -6.32
CA TRP A 16 9.84 17.98 -5.89
C TRP A 16 9.61 17.65 -4.42
N SER A 17 9.06 18.63 -3.72
CA SER A 17 8.64 18.56 -2.33
C SER A 17 7.23 19.14 -2.25
N PRO A 18 6.19 18.36 -1.96
CA PRO A 18 4.84 18.88 -1.95
C PRO A 18 4.64 19.88 -0.81
N SER A 19 4.05 21.01 -1.15
CA SER A 19 3.52 21.98 -0.22
C SER A 19 2.31 21.43 0.54
N SER A 20 1.97 22.06 1.67
CA SER A 20 0.75 21.74 2.42
C SER A 20 -0.53 21.96 1.60
N VAL A 21 -0.50 22.90 0.65
CA VAL A 21 -1.61 23.16 -0.26
C VAL A 21 -1.78 22.01 -1.25
N GLU A 22 -0.69 21.53 -1.87
CA GLU A 22 -0.73 20.38 -2.78
C GLU A 22 -1.23 19.12 -2.06
N LEU A 23 -0.73 18.83 -0.85
CA LEU A 23 -1.20 17.69 -0.06
C LEU A 23 -2.70 17.78 0.23
N ARG A 24 -3.21 18.97 0.58
CA ARG A 24 -4.65 19.19 0.79
C ARG A 24 -5.45 19.01 -0.50
N CYS A 25 -4.93 19.49 -1.63
CA CYS A 25 -5.55 19.31 -2.94
C CYS A 25 -5.65 17.83 -3.33
N ILE A 26 -4.56 17.07 -3.16
CA ILE A 26 -4.54 15.62 -3.42
C ILE A 26 -5.54 14.90 -2.48
N SER A 27 -5.62 15.32 -1.21
CA SER A 27 -6.55 14.74 -0.23
C SER A 27 -8.02 14.87 -0.64
N GLN A 28 -8.38 15.90 -1.43
CA GLN A 28 -9.75 16.04 -1.96
C GLN A 28 -10.17 14.89 -2.88
N ILE A 29 -9.22 14.14 -3.45
CA ILE A 29 -9.51 12.92 -4.23
C ILE A 29 -10.30 11.92 -3.38
N GLY A 30 -10.01 11.80 -2.09
CA GLY A 30 -10.74 10.91 -1.19
C GLY A 30 -12.23 11.24 -1.12
N SER A 31 -12.59 12.53 -1.03
CA SER A 31 -13.98 12.97 -1.02
C SER A 31 -14.66 12.69 -2.36
N ARG A 32 -13.98 12.95 -3.48
CA ARG A 32 -14.49 12.63 -4.82
C ARG A 32 -14.71 11.13 -5.02
N LEU A 33 -13.80 10.29 -4.52
CA LEU A 33 -13.93 8.83 -4.60
C LEU A 33 -15.10 8.34 -3.74
N LYS A 34 -15.31 8.92 -2.57
CA LYS A 34 -16.47 8.63 -1.72
C LYS A 34 -17.78 8.92 -2.44
N GLU A 35 -17.89 10.11 -3.06
CA GLU A 35 -19.09 10.54 -3.78
C GLU A 35 -19.38 9.67 -5.02
N LYS A 36 -18.34 9.17 -5.68
CA LYS A 36 -18.49 8.29 -6.85
C LYS A 36 -19.04 6.89 -6.52
N ASP A 37 -18.93 6.44 -5.26
CA ASP A 37 -19.40 5.11 -4.81
C ASP A 37 -18.96 3.96 -5.74
N CYS A 38 -17.67 3.93 -6.07
CA CYS A 38 -17.10 2.88 -6.90
C CYS A 38 -17.03 1.57 -6.14
N LYS A 39 -17.67 0.52 -6.67
CA LYS A 39 -17.53 -0.85 -6.16
C LYS A 39 -16.14 -1.39 -6.47
N PHE A 40 -15.59 -2.15 -5.53
CA PHE A 40 -14.36 -2.92 -5.75
C PHE A 40 -14.74 -4.30 -6.31
N GLU A 41 -14.38 -4.52 -7.56
CA GLU A 41 -14.60 -5.79 -8.26
C GLU A 41 -13.32 -6.63 -8.19
N ARG A 42 -13.41 -7.82 -7.60
CA ARG A 42 -12.31 -8.78 -7.56
C ARG A 42 -12.30 -9.57 -8.87
N LEU A 43 -11.16 -9.58 -9.55
CA LEU A 43 -10.95 -10.32 -10.78
C LEU A 43 -9.72 -11.23 -10.59
N ASP A 44 -9.90 -12.53 -10.78
CA ASP A 44 -8.78 -13.47 -10.82
C ASP A 44 -8.43 -13.71 -12.30
N MET A 45 -7.20 -13.41 -12.68
CA MET A 45 -6.72 -13.52 -14.07
C MET A 45 -5.42 -14.29 -14.16
N THR A 46 -5.13 -14.83 -15.34
CA THR A 46 -3.86 -15.52 -15.60
C THR A 46 -2.69 -14.53 -15.58
N ILE A 47 -1.49 -15.04 -15.27
CA ILE A 47 -0.24 -14.26 -15.26
C ILE A 47 -0.05 -13.54 -16.60
N GLU A 48 -0.20 -14.27 -17.72
CA GLU A 48 -0.05 -13.73 -19.08
C GLU A 48 -0.95 -12.51 -19.32
N LYS A 49 -2.20 -12.57 -18.87
CA LYS A 49 -3.14 -11.46 -19.06
C LYS A 49 -2.83 -10.27 -18.16
N ALA A 50 -2.34 -10.53 -16.94
CA ALA A 50 -1.88 -9.50 -16.03
C ALA A 50 -0.64 -8.79 -16.59
N GLU A 51 0.29 -9.52 -17.18
CA GLU A 51 1.50 -8.96 -17.82
C GLU A 51 1.14 -8.07 -19.01
N GLU A 52 0.20 -8.52 -19.86
CA GLU A 52 -0.33 -7.68 -20.95
C GLU A 52 -0.99 -6.40 -20.43
N MET A 53 -1.77 -6.50 -19.36
CA MET A 53 -2.48 -5.37 -18.75
C MET A 53 -1.55 -4.34 -18.11
N PHE A 54 -0.43 -4.78 -17.51
CA PHE A 54 0.52 -3.92 -16.80
C PHE A 54 1.84 -3.70 -17.55
N MET A 55 1.84 -3.92 -18.87
CA MET A 55 3.04 -3.83 -19.72
C MET A 55 3.81 -2.51 -19.57
N ASP A 56 3.10 -1.40 -19.37
CA ASP A 56 3.70 -0.07 -19.22
C ASP A 56 4.32 0.17 -17.84
N ASN A 57 4.05 -0.68 -16.85
CA ASN A 57 4.51 -0.50 -15.47
C ASN A 57 5.52 -1.57 -15.07
N LYS A 58 6.80 -1.26 -15.26
CA LYS A 58 7.94 -2.13 -14.89
C LYS A 58 7.89 -2.65 -13.44
N TYR A 59 7.37 -1.87 -12.50
CA TYR A 59 7.29 -2.26 -11.09
C TYR A 59 6.21 -3.30 -10.84
N LYS A 60 5.05 -3.15 -11.48
CA LYS A 60 3.96 -4.15 -11.37
C LYS A 60 4.35 -5.47 -12.03
N LEU A 61 5.01 -5.42 -13.19
CA LEU A 61 5.54 -6.63 -13.85
C LEU A 61 6.49 -7.43 -12.94
N GLN A 62 7.40 -6.75 -12.24
CA GLN A 62 8.30 -7.41 -11.28
C GLN A 62 7.56 -8.01 -10.07
N GLN A 63 6.41 -7.46 -9.69
CA GLN A 63 5.62 -7.94 -8.55
C GLN A 63 4.75 -9.14 -8.89
N ILE A 64 4.27 -9.26 -10.14
CA ILE A 64 3.36 -10.32 -10.61
C ILE A 64 3.83 -11.73 -10.19
N PRO A 65 5.08 -12.16 -10.45
CA PRO A 65 5.53 -13.50 -10.06
C PRO A 65 5.49 -13.74 -8.55
N SER A 66 5.88 -12.73 -7.76
CA SER A 66 5.88 -12.80 -6.30
C SER A 66 4.47 -12.85 -5.69
N ILE A 67 3.47 -12.36 -6.42
CA ILE A 67 2.07 -12.35 -6.01
C ILE A 67 1.39 -13.66 -6.43
N ALA A 68 1.67 -14.13 -7.64
CA ALA A 68 1.16 -15.41 -8.15
C ALA A 68 1.62 -16.60 -7.29
N SER A 69 2.89 -16.63 -6.87
CA SER A 69 3.43 -17.73 -6.03
C SER A 69 2.79 -17.85 -4.66
N LYS A 70 2.14 -16.79 -4.18
CA LYS A 70 1.42 -16.76 -2.90
C LYS A 70 -0.09 -16.94 -3.06
N SER A 71 -0.59 -17.04 -4.30
CA SER A 71 -1.98 -17.33 -4.59
C SER A 71 -2.26 -18.84 -4.46
N GLU A 72 -3.48 -19.20 -4.08
CA GLU A 72 -3.89 -20.60 -3.89
C GLU A 72 -3.76 -21.45 -5.16
N SER A 73 -3.87 -20.83 -6.34
CA SER A 73 -3.85 -21.52 -7.62
C SER A 73 -2.52 -21.41 -8.37
N SER A 74 -1.47 -20.83 -7.77
CA SER A 74 -0.08 -20.65 -8.28
C SER A 74 0.08 -19.90 -9.62
N ASN A 75 -0.94 -19.89 -10.47
CA ASN A 75 -0.94 -19.39 -11.84
C ASN A 75 -1.93 -18.23 -12.07
N HIS A 76 -2.58 -17.76 -11.01
CA HIS A 76 -3.50 -16.62 -11.10
C HIS A 76 -3.02 -15.46 -10.23
N VAL A 77 -3.34 -14.26 -10.68
CA VAL A 77 -3.13 -13.03 -9.93
C VAL A 77 -4.47 -12.39 -9.68
N THR A 78 -4.73 -12.05 -8.42
CA THR A 78 -5.89 -11.28 -8.03
C THR A 78 -5.63 -9.80 -8.29
N VAL A 79 -6.50 -9.20 -9.09
CA VAL A 79 -6.58 -7.76 -9.28
C VAL A 79 -7.91 -7.24 -8.80
N TYR A 80 -7.94 -5.96 -8.44
CA TYR A 80 -9.15 -5.26 -8.08
C TYR A 80 -9.37 -4.09 -9.01
N ARG A 81 -10.59 -3.98 -9.51
CA ARG A 81 -11.05 -2.84 -10.29
C ARG A 81 -11.91 -1.94 -9.40
N ALA A 82 -11.65 -0.64 -9.45
CA ALA A 82 -12.47 0.39 -8.84
C ALA A 82 -12.73 1.49 -9.88
N GLY A 83 -13.90 1.44 -10.52
CA GLY A 83 -14.24 2.31 -11.65
C GLY A 83 -13.33 2.08 -12.85
N GLU A 84 -12.49 3.07 -13.18
CA GLU A 84 -11.53 3.02 -14.29
C GLU A 84 -10.13 2.57 -13.85
N HIS A 85 -9.88 2.45 -12.54
CA HIS A 85 -8.59 2.07 -12.01
C HIS A 85 -8.52 0.57 -11.72
N ILE A 86 -7.41 -0.07 -12.10
CA ILE A 86 -7.13 -1.47 -11.80
C ILE A 86 -5.77 -1.56 -11.08
N ASP A 87 -5.75 -2.28 -9.96
CA ASP A 87 -4.51 -2.53 -9.23
C ASP A 87 -4.40 -3.97 -8.72
N ILE A 88 -3.17 -4.43 -8.53
CA ILE A 88 -2.86 -5.76 -8.01
C ILE A 88 -2.84 -5.68 -6.49
N SER A 89 -3.57 -6.56 -5.81
CA SER A 89 -3.52 -6.66 -4.35
C SER A 89 -3.75 -8.08 -3.88
N ARG A 90 -3.04 -8.46 -2.81
CA ARG A 90 -3.16 -9.80 -2.19
C ARG A 90 -4.36 -9.90 -1.23
N GLY A 91 -4.64 -8.82 -0.50
CA GLY A 91 -5.62 -8.84 0.59
C GLY A 91 -7.06 -8.68 0.10
N PRO A 92 -8.05 -8.99 0.94
CA PRO A 92 -9.42 -8.58 0.70
C PRO A 92 -9.51 -7.05 0.68
N MET A 93 -10.34 -6.51 -0.21
CA MET A 93 -10.66 -5.08 -0.27
C MET A 93 -12.00 -4.79 0.42
N ILE A 94 -12.23 -3.52 0.76
CA ILE A 94 -13.56 -3.03 1.14
C ILE A 94 -14.52 -3.15 -0.05
N SER A 95 -15.83 -3.18 0.19
CA SER A 95 -16.82 -3.40 -0.89
C SER A 95 -17.00 -2.20 -1.83
N THR A 96 -16.95 -0.98 -1.30
CA THR A 96 -17.12 0.26 -2.07
C THR A 96 -16.30 1.41 -1.49
N THR A 97 -15.93 2.38 -2.33
CA THR A 97 -15.30 3.64 -1.92
C THR A 97 -16.20 4.51 -1.05
N ALA A 98 -17.53 4.35 -1.05
CA ALA A 98 -18.42 5.10 -0.15
C ALA A 98 -18.22 4.76 1.35
N LEU A 99 -17.55 3.65 1.65
CA LEU A 99 -17.15 3.31 3.02
C LEU A 99 -15.99 4.18 3.54
N LEU A 100 -15.33 4.95 2.66
CA LEU A 100 -14.35 5.95 3.05
C LEU A 100 -15.05 7.20 3.60
N ASN A 101 -14.61 7.70 4.75
CA ASN A 101 -15.17 8.90 5.34
C ASN A 101 -14.21 10.09 5.30
N ARG A 102 -13.19 10.05 6.16
CA ARG A 102 -12.11 11.05 6.14
C ARG A 102 -10.89 10.41 5.49
N PHE A 103 -10.23 11.18 4.65
CA PHE A 103 -9.06 10.75 3.92
C PHE A 103 -8.13 11.94 3.75
N ASP A 104 -6.90 11.80 4.21
CA ASP A 104 -5.87 12.82 4.03
C ASP A 104 -4.55 12.17 3.65
N ILE A 105 -3.89 12.75 2.65
CA ILE A 105 -2.48 12.53 2.38
C ILE A 105 -1.70 13.42 3.35
N SER A 106 -1.00 12.79 4.27
CA SER A 106 -0.33 13.45 5.39
C SER A 106 1.06 13.94 5.03
N ALA A 107 1.80 13.16 4.25
CA ALA A 107 3.18 13.44 3.88
C ALA A 107 3.58 12.67 2.62
N VAL A 108 4.57 13.20 1.91
CA VAL A 108 5.28 12.50 0.85
C VAL A 108 6.76 12.55 1.18
N HIS A 109 7.42 11.40 1.14
CA HIS A 109 8.84 11.29 1.43
C HIS A 109 9.56 10.75 0.21
N ARG A 110 10.66 11.40 -0.17
CA ARG A 110 11.57 10.81 -1.14
C ARG A 110 12.24 9.58 -0.53
N LEU A 111 12.30 8.50 -1.30
CA LEU A 111 12.99 7.28 -0.93
C LEU A 111 14.25 7.15 -1.79
N ASP A 112 15.39 6.98 -1.13
CA ASP A 112 16.62 6.61 -1.81
C ASP A 112 16.65 5.09 -1.93
N THR A 113 16.27 4.59 -3.10
CA THR A 113 16.22 3.16 -3.41
C THR A 113 17.11 2.82 -4.59
N SER A 114 17.68 1.61 -4.60
CA SER A 114 18.50 1.12 -5.72
C SER A 114 17.73 1.00 -7.04
N LEU A 115 16.39 0.97 -6.98
CA LEU A 115 15.52 0.87 -8.14
C LEU A 115 15.35 2.19 -8.91
N SER A 116 15.33 3.32 -8.20
CA SER A 116 15.13 4.64 -8.78
C SER A 116 15.43 5.73 -7.73
N ASN A 117 16.04 6.82 -8.20
CA ASN A 117 16.34 8.02 -7.40
C ASN A 117 15.16 9.01 -7.36
N THR A 118 14.08 8.71 -8.07
CA THR A 118 12.85 9.52 -8.20
C THR A 118 11.64 8.84 -7.57
N MET A 119 11.89 7.94 -6.62
CA MET A 119 10.85 7.25 -5.85
C MET A 119 10.36 8.13 -4.70
N PHE A 120 9.04 8.20 -4.57
CA PHE A 120 8.35 8.91 -3.50
C PHE A 120 7.36 7.99 -2.81
N ARG A 121 7.42 7.96 -1.48
CA ARG A 121 6.43 7.33 -0.61
C ARG A 121 5.35 8.31 -0.23
N VAL A 122 4.19 8.16 -0.83
CA VAL A 122 2.98 8.88 -0.45
C VAL A 122 2.37 8.21 0.76
N GLN A 123 2.07 8.99 1.79
CA GLN A 123 1.47 8.50 3.02
C GLN A 123 0.20 9.25 3.35
N GLY A 124 -0.71 8.52 3.98
CA GLY A 124 -1.95 9.12 4.43
C GLY A 124 -2.66 8.32 5.51
N ILE A 125 -3.82 8.85 5.86
CA ILE A 125 -4.76 8.25 6.79
C ILE A 125 -6.15 8.22 6.16
N GLY A 126 -6.84 7.09 6.36
CA GLY A 126 -8.22 6.88 5.92
C GLY A 126 -9.05 6.36 7.08
N MET A 127 -10.27 6.86 7.21
CA MET A 127 -11.21 6.47 8.26
C MET A 127 -12.47 5.88 7.64
N PRO A 128 -12.98 4.74 8.14
CA PRO A 128 -14.24 4.19 7.67
C PRO A 128 -15.43 5.03 8.13
N THR A 129 -16.53 5.02 7.38
CA THR A 129 -17.77 5.75 7.69
C THR A 129 -18.39 5.37 9.03
N GLN A 130 -18.20 4.14 9.47
CA GLN A 130 -18.69 3.64 10.76
C GLN A 130 -17.91 4.23 11.95
N LEU A 131 -16.67 4.71 11.75
CA LEU A 131 -15.84 5.25 12.81
C LEU A 131 -15.79 6.78 12.73
N GLN A 132 -16.63 7.43 13.51
CA GLN A 132 -16.64 8.88 13.66
C GLN A 132 -15.65 9.30 14.75
N LEU A 133 -14.70 10.16 14.39
CA LEU A 133 -13.75 10.74 15.34
C LEU A 133 -14.02 12.23 15.51
N HIS A 134 -13.84 12.70 16.74
CA HIS A 134 -13.79 14.14 17.01
C HIS A 134 -12.64 14.78 16.21
N TYR A 135 -12.83 16.04 15.79
CA TYR A 135 -11.87 16.72 14.90
C TYR A 135 -10.45 16.73 15.48
N TRP A 136 -10.33 17.01 16.78
CA TRP A 136 -9.04 17.07 17.47
C TRP A 136 -8.32 15.72 17.47
N THR A 137 -9.04 14.64 17.73
CA THR A 137 -8.47 13.28 17.71
C THR A 137 -7.97 12.93 16.31
N TYR A 138 -8.75 13.26 15.29
CA TYR A 138 -8.37 13.04 13.91
C TYR A 138 -7.10 13.82 13.53
N GLU A 139 -7.00 15.09 13.94
CA GLU A 139 -5.82 15.91 13.71
C GLU A 139 -4.56 15.31 14.37
N GLN A 140 -4.68 14.77 15.59
CA GLN A 140 -3.57 14.07 16.25
C GLN A 140 -3.10 12.85 15.45
N LEU A 141 -4.03 12.09 14.85
CA LEU A 141 -3.69 10.95 13.99
C LEU A 141 -3.01 11.40 12.70
N VAL A 142 -3.51 12.46 12.06
CA VAL A 142 -2.89 13.06 10.88
C VAL A 142 -1.45 13.48 11.19
N ASN A 143 -1.22 14.16 12.32
CA ASN A 143 0.12 14.57 12.73
C ASN A 143 1.07 13.38 12.97
N LYS A 144 0.58 12.28 13.57
CA LYS A 144 1.38 11.06 13.73
C LYS A 144 1.70 10.38 12.39
N SER A 145 0.75 10.41 11.45
CA SER A 145 0.90 9.81 10.12
C SER A 145 1.89 10.53 9.20
N LYS A 146 2.43 11.70 9.60
CA LYS A 146 3.49 12.43 8.87
C LYS A 146 4.88 11.82 9.04
N LYS A 147 5.07 10.98 10.07
CA LYS A 147 6.36 10.32 10.29
C LYS A 147 6.58 9.26 9.21
N LEU A 148 7.80 9.20 8.66
CA LEU A 148 8.17 8.19 7.67
C LEU A 148 7.83 6.78 8.19
N ASN A 149 7.00 6.07 7.43
CA ASN A 149 6.57 4.73 7.76
C ASN A 149 7.63 3.71 7.32
N PRO A 150 8.15 2.86 8.23
CA PRO A 150 9.20 1.88 7.96
C PRO A 150 8.67 0.61 7.26
N ALA A 151 7.53 0.71 6.56
CA ALA A 151 7.04 -0.37 5.71
C ALA A 151 8.11 -0.78 4.68
N LEU A 152 7.98 -2.01 4.15
CA LEU A 152 8.94 -2.60 3.21
C LEU A 152 9.33 -1.60 2.11
N MET A 153 10.64 -1.40 1.93
CA MET A 153 11.16 -0.49 0.92
C MET A 153 11.07 -1.14 -0.47
N PRO A 154 10.74 -0.39 -1.52
CA PRO A 154 10.77 -0.90 -2.89
C PRO A 154 12.14 -1.52 -3.21
N GLY A 155 12.14 -2.73 -3.76
CA GLY A 155 13.36 -3.44 -4.17
C GLY A 155 14.06 -4.21 -3.06
N THR A 156 13.55 -4.19 -1.82
CA THR A 156 13.97 -5.13 -0.79
C THR A 156 13.10 -6.36 -0.86
N GLU A 157 13.68 -7.54 -1.08
CA GLU A 157 12.93 -8.79 -0.97
C GLU A 157 12.39 -8.94 0.46
N PRO A 158 11.14 -9.40 0.65
CA PRO A 158 10.65 -9.70 1.98
C PRO A 158 11.53 -10.81 2.54
N GLN A 159 12.31 -10.52 3.59
CA GLN A 159 12.96 -11.57 4.34
C GLN A 159 11.86 -12.52 4.82
N THR A 160 11.94 -13.77 4.38
CA THR A 160 11.17 -14.84 4.97
C THR A 160 11.57 -14.87 6.44
N ASP A 161 10.64 -14.53 7.33
CA ASP A 161 10.78 -14.85 8.75
C ASP A 161 10.88 -16.38 8.84
N THR A 162 12.10 -16.90 8.73
CA THR A 162 12.42 -18.23 9.19
C THR A 162 12.16 -18.18 10.68
N LEU A 163 11.02 -18.72 11.10
CA LEU A 163 10.77 -19.08 12.48
C LEU A 163 11.91 -20.02 12.89
N GLU A 164 12.96 -19.44 13.46
CA GLU A 164 14.02 -20.16 14.12
C GLU A 164 13.37 -20.84 15.33
N SER A 165 13.00 -22.11 15.13
CA SER A 165 12.57 -22.99 16.19
C SER A 165 13.75 -23.10 17.17
N THR A 166 13.73 -22.28 18.20
CA THR A 166 14.62 -22.43 19.34
C THR A 166 14.22 -23.71 20.06
N GLU A 167 14.89 -24.82 19.75
CA GLU A 167 14.82 -26.03 20.55
C GLU A 167 15.31 -25.70 21.98
N PRO A 168 14.59 -26.10 23.05
CA PRO A 168 15.08 -25.92 24.40
C PRO A 168 16.23 -26.89 24.67
N SER A 169 17.39 -26.32 25.01
CA SER A 169 18.61 -26.99 25.41
C SER A 169 18.37 -28.12 26.41
N LYS A 170 18.73 -29.35 26.04
CA LYS A 170 18.86 -30.47 26.97
C LYS A 170 19.95 -30.12 27.99
N GLN A 171 19.56 -29.81 29.22
CA GLN A 171 20.46 -29.83 30.36
C GLN A 171 20.91 -31.27 30.60
N GLN A 172 22.21 -31.50 30.40
CA GLN A 172 22.91 -32.70 30.87
C GLN A 172 22.85 -32.73 32.40
N ALA A 173 22.13 -33.70 32.95
CA ALA A 173 22.34 -34.15 34.32
C ALA A 173 23.63 -35.00 34.33
N VAL A 174 24.65 -34.49 34.99
CA VAL A 174 25.87 -35.22 35.33
C VAL A 174 25.59 -36.02 36.60
N ASN A 175 25.95 -37.31 36.56
CA ASN A 175 25.95 -38.24 37.69
C ASN A 175 26.83 -37.77 38.85
#